data_AF-A0A8A1LIM4-F1
#
_entry.id   AF-A0A8A1LIM4-F1
#
_cell.length_a   1.000
_cell.length_b   1.000
_cell.length_c   1.000
_cell.angle_alpha   90.00
_cell.angle_beta   90.00
_cell.angle_gamma   90.00
#
_symmetry.space_group_name_H-M   'P 1'
#
loop_
_entity.id
_entity.type
_entity.pdbx_description
1 polymer ?
#
loop_
_entity_poly.entity_id
_entity_poly.type
_entity_poly.pdbx_seq_one_letter_code
_entity_poly.pdbx_strand_id
1 'polypeptide(L)'
;MRLLTGSLQRLTRARFQPVPLTFCRQNLTMAAGEAIEEQNLPRYHERHYYPVKIGEVFKGRYRVIAKLGYGAYSTVWLAWDQRAKQYTSLKVGISQDTDSSPILNEINMLQRLKRFAETDQRDLPGVGFTRLADDIFEIDRAPCGRRHYCIASKPQGQSIRVLQETFPNAMLPKLLVKSIVHRLWFSINWFHSTCGVIHTDISPQNVLMQLEDDSSLKDIEDQEALDPSIPVITTDGVAPVYRSRSTKLELSGLPVLTDFGQMRLAEGHINQDWWMPDLYRAPEVLLGLPWEYPVDVWSIGVMTLELIEGKNLFSPIDPANNQYVLPLALAQYIGFLGPPPLEMIRKSPLFSAYFDEFGDWVSEPPIPETSFENFVTSIPPGEEKDQFLRFIRKILTWDPEVRANSYELIFDEWMMRPPSEDDMVFLRNQMGY
;
A
#
# COMPACT_ATOMS: atom_id res chain seq x y z
N MET A 1 -40.55 7.18 -50.08
CA MET A 1 -41.92 6.60 -50.03
C MET A 1 -42.53 6.98 -48.69
N ARG A 2 -43.81 7.38 -48.69
CA ARG A 2 -44.50 8.23 -47.71
C ARG A 2 -44.48 7.79 -46.22
N LEU A 3 -44.36 8.82 -45.37
CA LEU A 3 -45.08 9.15 -44.12
C LEU A 3 -45.36 8.07 -43.05
N LEU A 4 -44.97 8.37 -41.80
CA LEU A 4 -45.93 8.70 -40.74
C LEU A 4 -45.24 9.52 -39.61
N THR A 5 -45.82 10.68 -39.37
CA THR A 5 -45.50 11.67 -38.33
C THR A 5 -46.07 11.25 -36.97
N GLY A 6 -45.28 11.40 -35.90
CA GLY A 6 -45.73 11.31 -34.51
C GLY A 6 -45.01 12.37 -33.67
N SER A 7 -45.78 13.26 -33.06
CA SER A 7 -45.41 14.51 -32.42
C SER A 7 -44.94 14.39 -30.97
N LEU A 8 -43.93 15.22 -30.64
CA LEU A 8 -43.73 16.00 -29.40
C LEU A 8 -43.95 15.32 -28.03
N GLN A 9 -42.88 15.25 -27.22
CA GLN A 9 -42.81 16.00 -25.96
C GLN A 9 -41.37 16.15 -25.45
N ARG A 10 -40.97 17.40 -25.22
CA ARG A 10 -39.77 17.80 -24.48
C ARG A 10 -39.94 17.37 -23.02
N LEU A 11 -39.09 16.47 -22.54
CA LEU A 11 -38.87 16.30 -21.10
C LEU A 11 -37.68 17.17 -20.70
N THR A 12 -38.01 18.31 -20.13
CA THR A 12 -37.11 19.23 -19.44
C THR A 12 -36.37 18.52 -18.30
N ARG A 13 -35.06 18.77 -18.21
CA ARG A 13 -34.18 18.45 -17.07
C ARG A 13 -34.89 18.73 -15.74
N ALA A 14 -35.28 17.68 -15.02
CA ALA A 14 -35.63 17.79 -13.62
C ALA A 14 -34.35 18.13 -12.84
N ARG A 15 -34.34 19.29 -12.15
CA ARG A 15 -33.35 19.61 -11.12
C ARG A 15 -33.54 18.59 -10.00
N PHE A 16 -32.61 17.63 -9.87
CA PHE A 16 -32.55 16.76 -8.71
C PHE A 16 -32.14 17.58 -7.49
N GLN A 17 -33.04 17.71 -6.54
CA GLN A 17 -32.71 18.10 -5.17
C GLN A 17 -32.27 16.85 -4.40
N PRO A 18 -31.24 16.93 -3.55
CA PRO A 18 -30.85 15.81 -2.69
C PRO A 18 -31.99 15.49 -1.72
N VAL A 19 -32.33 14.21 -1.62
CA VAL A 19 -33.32 13.69 -0.66
C VAL A 19 -32.76 13.89 0.75
N PRO A 20 -33.50 14.47 1.70
CA PRO A 20 -33.08 14.55 3.09
C PRO A 20 -32.99 13.13 3.65
N LEU A 21 -31.84 12.77 4.24
CA LEU A 21 -31.73 11.57 5.07
C LEU A 21 -32.60 11.78 6.31
N THR A 22 -33.86 11.33 6.23
CA THR A 22 -34.77 11.32 7.37
C THR A 22 -34.32 10.19 8.28
N PHE A 23 -33.66 10.55 9.40
CA PHE A 23 -33.31 9.59 10.45
C PHE A 23 -34.58 8.89 10.94
N CYS A 24 -34.77 7.63 10.54
CA CYS A 24 -35.70 6.77 11.23
C CYS A 24 -35.03 6.43 12.57
N ARG A 25 -35.56 6.97 13.67
CA ARG A 25 -35.21 6.50 15.03
C ARG A 25 -35.75 5.07 15.18
N GLN A 26 -35.02 4.10 14.64
CA GLN A 26 -35.25 2.70 14.92
C GLN A 26 -34.18 2.23 15.91
N ASN A 27 -34.68 1.64 16.98
CA ASN A 27 -33.98 1.10 18.15
C ASN A 27 -32.50 0.78 17.93
N LEU A 28 -31.63 1.55 18.59
CA LEU A 28 -30.23 1.19 18.82
C LEU A 28 -30.20 -0.10 19.65
N THR A 29 -30.27 -1.25 18.99
CA THR A 29 -29.93 -2.53 19.61
C THR A 29 -28.44 -2.50 19.89
N MET A 30 -28.09 -2.12 21.13
CA MET A 30 -26.73 -2.10 21.65
C MET A 30 -26.23 -3.54 21.74
N ALA A 31 -25.58 -4.02 20.69
CA ALA A 31 -24.81 -5.25 20.80
C ALA A 31 -23.55 -4.93 21.62
N ALA A 32 -23.46 -5.49 22.83
CA ALA A 32 -22.17 -5.77 23.45
C ALA A 32 -21.46 -6.81 22.56
N GLY A 33 -20.96 -6.35 21.41
CA GLY A 33 -20.41 -7.20 20.35
C GLY A 33 -18.96 -7.56 20.61
N GLU A 34 -18.51 -8.65 20.01
CA GLU A 34 -17.08 -8.95 19.87
C GLU A 34 -16.33 -7.75 19.30
N ALA A 35 -15.07 -7.58 19.72
CA ALA A 35 -14.18 -6.57 19.18
C ALA A 35 -14.06 -6.71 17.66
N ILE A 36 -14.25 -5.60 16.95
CA ILE A 36 -14.14 -5.56 15.50
C ILE A 36 -12.98 -4.67 15.07
N GLU A 37 -12.38 -5.02 13.93
CA GLU A 37 -11.44 -4.17 13.19
C GLU A 37 -10.31 -3.58 14.05
N GLU A 38 -10.20 -2.25 14.16
CA GLU A 38 -9.15 -1.58 14.90
C GLU A 38 -9.11 -2.01 16.37
N GLN A 39 -10.24 -2.47 16.94
CA GLN A 39 -10.30 -2.96 18.32
C GLN A 39 -9.47 -4.24 18.53
N ASN A 40 -9.15 -4.97 17.46
CA ASN A 40 -8.32 -6.17 17.50
C ASN A 40 -6.83 -5.88 17.32
N LEU A 41 -6.43 -4.62 17.11
CA LEU A 41 -5.03 -4.26 16.93
C LEU A 41 -4.28 -4.27 18.28
N PRO A 42 -3.04 -4.80 18.35
CA PRO A 42 -2.27 -4.92 19.60
C PRO A 42 -2.03 -3.62 20.37
N ARG A 43 -2.09 -2.46 19.71
CA ARG A 43 -1.89 -1.13 20.29
C ARG A 43 -3.15 -0.27 20.25
N TYR A 44 -4.31 -0.89 20.07
CA TYR A 44 -5.57 -0.17 20.06
C TYR A 44 -5.83 0.46 21.43
N HIS A 45 -6.15 1.75 21.40
CA HIS A 45 -6.67 2.44 22.56
C HIS A 45 -7.72 3.43 22.06
N GLU A 46 -8.98 3.23 22.45
CA GLU A 46 -10.12 4.00 21.94
C GLU A 46 -9.92 5.52 22.01
N ARG A 47 -9.29 6.02 23.09
CA ARG A 47 -9.05 7.46 23.30
C ARG A 47 -8.08 8.07 22.30
N HIS A 48 -7.31 7.24 21.61
CA HIS A 48 -6.42 7.69 20.54
C HIS A 48 -7.16 7.83 19.23
N TYR A 49 -8.29 7.15 19.00
CA TYR A 49 -8.99 7.24 17.73
C TYR A 49 -10.01 8.38 17.74
N TYR A 50 -10.12 9.10 16.62
CA TYR A 50 -11.22 10.06 16.47
C TYR A 50 -12.53 9.28 16.25
N PRO A 51 -13.60 9.56 17.02
CA PRO A 51 -14.86 8.84 16.93
C PRO A 51 -15.72 9.33 15.76
N VAL A 52 -15.27 9.07 14.52
CA VAL A 52 -15.96 9.50 13.29
C VAL A 52 -17.38 8.93 13.25
N LYS A 53 -18.37 9.77 12.93
CA LYS A 53 -19.76 9.33 12.74
C LYS A 53 -20.15 9.36 11.28
N ILE A 54 -20.85 8.32 10.82
CA ILE A 54 -21.49 8.36 9.49
C ILE A 54 -22.47 9.54 9.43
N GLY A 55 -22.38 10.34 8.35
CA GLY A 55 -23.11 11.59 8.19
C GLY A 55 -22.43 12.83 8.78
N GLU A 56 -21.35 12.69 9.55
CA GLU A 56 -20.56 13.82 10.05
C GLU A 56 -19.98 14.65 8.90
N VAL A 57 -19.88 15.96 9.08
CA VAL A 57 -19.38 16.89 8.05
C VAL A 57 -18.14 17.62 8.54
N PHE A 58 -16.97 17.24 8.03
CA PHE A 58 -15.70 17.93 8.31
C PHE A 58 -15.57 19.21 7.47
N LYS A 59 -15.07 20.29 8.10
CA LYS A 59 -14.88 21.63 7.47
C LYS A 59 -16.13 22.19 6.77
N GLY A 60 -17.33 21.73 7.13
CA GLY A 60 -18.56 22.06 6.41
C GLY A 60 -18.50 21.68 4.92
N ARG A 61 -17.66 20.69 4.56
CA ARG A 61 -17.34 20.32 3.17
C ARG A 61 -17.45 18.82 2.94
N TYR A 62 -16.82 18.02 3.79
CA TYR A 62 -16.68 16.59 3.57
C TYR A 62 -17.69 15.82 4.41
N ARG A 63 -18.76 15.32 3.78
CA ARG A 63 -19.79 14.52 4.45
C ARG A 63 -19.38 13.04 4.44
N VAL A 64 -19.16 12.46 5.60
CA VAL A 64 -18.84 11.03 5.77
C VAL A 64 -20.01 10.16 5.30
N ILE A 65 -19.72 9.14 4.50
CA ILE A 65 -20.67 8.17 3.95
C ILE A 65 -20.50 6.82 4.64
N ALA A 66 -19.34 6.19 4.51
CA ALA A 66 -19.08 4.85 5.03
C ALA A 66 -17.61 4.68 5.39
N LYS A 67 -17.30 3.71 6.24
CA LYS A 67 -15.91 3.35 6.54
C LYS A 67 -15.36 2.48 5.40
N LEU A 68 -14.13 2.75 4.97
CA LEU A 68 -13.44 1.99 3.92
C LEU A 68 -12.32 1.09 4.47
N GLY A 69 -11.73 1.45 5.60
CA GLY A 69 -10.65 0.69 6.19
C GLY A 69 -10.08 1.32 7.45
N TYR A 70 -9.06 0.68 8.02
CA TYR A 70 -8.40 1.10 9.25
C TYR A 70 -6.95 0.60 9.30
N GLY A 71 -6.17 1.19 10.20
CA GLY A 71 -4.81 0.77 10.51
C GLY A 71 -4.41 1.21 11.92
N ALA A 72 -3.17 0.90 12.30
CA ALA A 72 -2.64 1.19 13.65
C ALA A 72 -2.64 2.69 14.00
N TYR A 73 -2.59 3.57 12.99
CA TYR A 73 -2.46 5.01 13.19
C TYR A 73 -3.61 5.83 12.58
N SER A 74 -4.61 5.21 11.93
CA SER A 74 -5.69 5.95 11.29
C SER A 74 -6.91 5.09 10.95
N THR A 75 -8.04 5.74 10.69
CA THR A 75 -9.21 5.15 10.01
C THR A 75 -9.44 5.84 8.67
N VAL A 76 -9.97 5.12 7.68
CA VAL A 76 -10.21 5.61 6.32
C VAL A 76 -11.70 5.57 6.01
N TRP A 77 -12.23 6.67 5.50
CA TRP A 77 -13.66 6.88 5.28
C TRP A 77 -13.95 7.36 3.87
N LEU A 78 -15.01 6.84 3.27
CA LEU A 78 -15.62 7.41 2.08
C LEU A 78 -16.40 8.66 2.49
N ALA A 79 -16.23 9.75 1.75
CA ALA A 79 -16.98 10.97 1.96
C ALA A 79 -17.36 11.62 0.62
N TRP A 80 -18.38 12.47 0.67
CA TRP A 80 -18.76 13.35 -0.42
C TRP A 80 -18.18 14.74 -0.21
N ASP A 81 -17.35 15.21 -1.14
CA ASP A 81 -16.89 16.60 -1.17
C ASP A 81 -18.00 17.50 -1.74
N GLN A 82 -18.67 18.23 -0.86
CA GLN A 82 -19.77 19.11 -1.24
C GLN A 82 -19.36 20.27 -2.14
N ARG A 83 -18.08 20.67 -2.14
CA ARG A 83 -17.56 21.77 -2.98
C ARG A 83 -17.18 21.26 -4.35
N ALA A 84 -16.36 20.21 -4.41
CA ALA A 84 -15.90 19.62 -5.67
C ALA A 84 -16.96 18.75 -6.37
N LYS A 85 -18.03 18.35 -5.66
CA LYS A 85 -19.10 17.48 -6.16
C LYS A 85 -18.59 16.13 -6.65
N GLN A 86 -17.69 15.53 -5.87
CA GLN A 86 -17.09 14.23 -6.14
C GLN A 86 -16.89 13.44 -4.85
N TYR A 87 -16.66 12.14 -4.97
CA TYR A 87 -16.22 11.32 -3.84
C TYR A 87 -14.78 11.63 -3.44
N THR A 88 -14.50 11.51 -2.15
CA THR A 88 -13.15 11.62 -1.57
C THR A 88 -12.99 10.54 -0.50
N SER A 89 -11.75 10.11 -0.30
CA SER A 89 -11.37 9.35 0.88
C SER A 89 -10.83 10.30 1.95
N LEU A 90 -11.15 10.05 3.21
CA LEU A 90 -10.65 10.77 4.38
C LEU A 90 -9.88 9.80 5.27
N LYS A 91 -8.56 9.97 5.37
CA LYS A 91 -7.71 9.27 6.35
C LYS A 91 -7.64 10.11 7.61
N VAL A 92 -8.31 9.68 8.67
CA VAL A 92 -8.36 10.36 9.98
C VAL A 92 -7.36 9.70 10.91
N GLY A 93 -6.30 10.44 11.28
CA GLY A 93 -5.23 9.96 12.14
C GLY A 93 -5.64 9.85 13.61
N ILE A 94 -4.96 8.97 14.34
CA ILE A 94 -5.06 8.93 15.80
C ILE A 94 -4.53 10.23 16.45
N SER A 95 -4.92 10.46 17.70
CA SER A 95 -4.57 11.62 18.49
C SER A 95 -3.07 11.69 18.69
N GLN A 96 -2.51 12.88 18.58
CA GLN A 96 -1.08 13.09 18.77
C GLN A 96 -0.77 13.58 20.17
N ASP A 97 0.11 12.88 20.86
CA ASP A 97 0.71 13.32 22.13
C ASP A 97 2.19 13.76 21.95
N THR A 98 2.82 13.47 20.80
CA THR A 98 4.23 13.80 20.49
C THR A 98 4.42 14.32 19.05
N ASP A 99 5.46 15.14 18.84
CA ASP A 99 5.79 15.72 17.53
C ASP A 99 6.45 14.72 16.56
N SER A 100 6.84 13.52 17.03
CA SER A 100 7.50 12.48 16.24
C SER A 100 6.55 11.33 15.89
N SER A 101 5.35 11.63 15.36
CA SER A 101 4.35 10.62 15.01
C SER A 101 4.37 10.26 13.51
N PRO A 102 4.06 9.00 13.13
CA PRO A 102 3.93 8.59 11.73
C PRO A 102 2.93 9.43 10.93
N ILE A 103 1.88 9.95 11.58
CA ILE A 103 0.87 10.80 10.94
C ILE A 103 1.46 12.15 10.54
N LEU A 104 2.23 12.80 11.41
CA LEU A 104 2.90 14.06 11.08
C LEU A 104 3.94 13.85 9.98
N ASN A 105 4.68 12.75 10.04
CA ASN A 105 5.61 12.40 8.98
C ASN A 105 4.86 12.26 7.64
N GLU A 106 3.75 11.51 7.60
CA GLU A 106 2.93 11.36 6.40
C GLU A 106 2.45 12.72 5.85
N ILE A 107 1.98 13.62 6.72
CA ILE A 107 1.56 14.98 6.32
C ILE A 107 2.71 15.76 5.71
N ASN A 108 3.88 15.77 6.37
CA ASN A 108 5.06 16.48 5.90
C ASN A 108 5.53 15.94 4.54
N MET A 109 5.49 14.62 4.37
CA MET A 109 5.87 13.94 3.12
C MET A 109 4.86 14.26 2.02
N LEU A 110 3.56 14.17 2.27
CA LEU A 110 2.51 14.54 1.30
C LEU A 110 2.62 16.00 0.85
N GLN A 111 2.88 16.93 1.78
CA GLN A 111 3.11 18.34 1.45
C GLN A 111 4.37 18.53 0.60
N ARG A 112 5.44 17.79 0.89
CA ARG A 112 6.66 17.80 0.06
C ARG A 112 6.37 17.27 -1.34
N LEU A 113 5.77 16.08 -1.45
CA LEU A 113 5.43 15.44 -2.73
C LEU A 113 4.53 16.34 -3.57
N LYS A 114 3.51 16.96 -2.97
CA LYS A 114 2.61 17.89 -3.65
C LYS A 114 3.35 19.11 -4.22
N ARG A 115 4.27 19.70 -3.44
CA ARG A 115 5.10 20.82 -3.93
C ARG A 115 5.90 20.41 -5.17
N PHE A 116 6.57 19.25 -5.14
CA PHE A 116 7.33 18.77 -6.30
C PHE A 116 6.43 18.49 -7.50
N ALA A 117 5.26 17.88 -7.29
CA ALA A 117 4.28 17.60 -8.34
C ALA A 117 3.74 18.88 -9.01
N GLU A 118 3.60 19.98 -8.26
CA GLU A 118 3.15 21.27 -8.79
C GLU A 118 4.28 22.09 -9.45
N THR A 119 5.52 21.94 -9.00
CA THR A 119 6.66 22.71 -9.52
C THR A 119 7.33 22.09 -10.74
N ASP A 120 7.25 20.77 -10.91
CA ASP A 120 7.91 20.10 -12.03
C ASP A 120 7.04 20.19 -13.29
N GLN A 121 7.54 20.92 -14.30
CA GLN A 121 6.86 21.08 -15.58
C GLN A 121 7.07 19.88 -16.52
N ARG A 122 7.89 18.90 -16.13
CA ARG A 122 8.06 17.66 -16.88
C ARG A 122 6.84 16.78 -16.65
N ASP A 123 6.32 16.19 -17.71
CA ASP A 123 5.36 15.10 -17.61
C ASP A 123 6.08 13.90 -16.99
N LEU A 124 5.99 13.78 -15.66
CA LEU A 124 6.68 12.76 -14.87
C LEU A 124 5.70 11.61 -14.61
N PRO A 125 5.86 10.46 -15.28
CA PRO A 125 4.90 9.36 -15.17
C PRO A 125 4.69 8.88 -13.71
N GLY A 126 5.71 9.02 -12.85
CA GLY A 126 5.66 8.59 -11.45
C GLY A 126 4.62 9.30 -10.59
N VAL A 127 4.25 10.55 -10.93
CA VAL A 127 3.19 11.28 -10.21
C VAL A 127 1.85 10.58 -10.37
N GLY A 128 1.57 10.05 -11.58
CA GLY A 128 0.32 9.34 -11.88
C GLY A 128 0.12 8.04 -11.12
N PHE A 129 1.19 7.48 -10.56
CA PHE A 129 1.19 6.22 -9.80
C PHE A 129 1.47 6.44 -8.30
N THR A 130 1.30 7.68 -7.83
CA THR A 130 1.48 8.07 -6.43
C THR A 130 0.22 8.72 -5.88
N ARG A 131 -0.18 8.35 -4.66
CA ARG A 131 -1.29 9.01 -3.97
C ARG A 131 -0.86 10.39 -3.48
N LEU A 132 -1.54 11.43 -3.92
CA LEU A 132 -1.36 12.79 -3.40
C LEU A 132 -2.56 13.21 -2.55
N ALA A 133 -2.33 14.21 -1.68
CA ALA A 133 -3.39 14.80 -0.87
C ALA A 133 -4.05 15.98 -1.59
N ASP A 134 -5.38 15.95 -1.66
CA ASP A 134 -6.19 17.04 -2.16
C ASP A 134 -6.33 18.15 -1.12
N ASP A 135 -6.52 17.77 0.15
CA ASP A 135 -6.61 18.67 1.31
C ASP A 135 -6.01 17.98 2.55
N ILE A 136 -5.41 18.76 3.44
CA ILE A 136 -4.89 18.28 4.74
C ILE A 136 -5.32 19.31 5.78
N PHE A 137 -5.92 18.85 6.88
CA PHE A 137 -6.42 19.74 7.91
C PHE A 137 -6.45 19.12 9.30
N GLU A 138 -6.34 19.96 10.32
CA GLU A 138 -6.63 19.59 11.70
C GLU A 138 -8.14 19.59 11.93
N ILE A 139 -8.65 18.60 12.68
CA ILE A 139 -10.09 18.47 12.97
C ILE A 139 -10.45 19.39 14.14
N ASP A 140 -11.30 20.38 13.88
CA ASP A 140 -11.82 21.28 14.90
C ASP A 140 -12.67 20.52 15.93
N ARG A 141 -12.50 20.86 17.23
CA ARG A 141 -13.37 20.39 18.34
C ARG A 141 -13.42 18.86 18.52
N ALA A 142 -12.26 18.20 18.46
CA ALA A 142 -12.19 16.78 18.79
C ALA A 142 -12.78 16.49 20.18
N PRO A 143 -13.68 15.48 20.33
CA PRO A 143 -14.38 15.21 21.58
C PRO A 143 -13.48 14.96 22.80
N CYS A 144 -12.25 14.48 22.56
CA CYS A 144 -11.24 14.19 23.57
C CYS A 144 -10.32 15.38 23.90
N GLY A 145 -10.49 16.54 23.24
CA GLY A 145 -9.62 17.71 23.38
C GLY A 145 -8.20 17.53 22.80
N ARG A 146 -7.93 16.41 22.11
CA ARG A 146 -6.65 16.12 21.48
C ARG A 146 -6.66 16.52 20.00
N ARG A 147 -5.47 16.76 19.44
CA ARG A 147 -5.34 17.10 18.02
C ARG A 147 -5.44 15.85 17.16
N HIS A 148 -6.27 15.91 16.13
CA HIS A 148 -6.38 14.90 15.09
C HIS A 148 -6.22 15.58 13.74
N TYR A 149 -5.53 14.92 12.81
CA TYR A 149 -5.38 15.39 11.45
C TYR A 149 -6.15 14.49 10.48
N CYS A 150 -6.66 15.10 9.42
CA CYS A 150 -7.36 14.43 8.34
C CYS A 150 -6.66 14.74 7.02
N ILE A 151 -6.42 13.68 6.24
CA ILE A 151 -5.89 13.75 4.88
C ILE A 151 -7.02 13.37 3.93
N ALA A 152 -7.44 14.31 3.08
CA ALA A 152 -8.38 14.06 2.01
C ALA A 152 -7.63 13.74 0.72
N SER A 153 -8.01 12.66 0.03
CA SER A 153 -7.43 12.28 -1.26
C SER A 153 -8.44 11.57 -2.14
N LYS A 154 -8.19 11.54 -3.46
CA LYS A 154 -8.95 10.72 -4.41
C LYS A 154 -9.15 9.30 -3.85
N PRO A 155 -10.37 8.72 -3.87
CA PRO A 155 -10.57 7.34 -3.47
C PRO A 155 -9.85 6.37 -4.39
N GLN A 156 -9.28 5.32 -3.82
CA GLN A 156 -8.76 4.15 -4.53
C GLN A 156 -9.57 2.92 -4.14
N GLY A 157 -9.44 1.86 -4.93
CA GLY A 157 -9.97 0.54 -4.62
C GLY A 157 -9.11 -0.18 -3.60
N GLN A 158 -9.22 -1.51 -3.63
CA GLN A 158 -8.53 -2.39 -2.70
C GLN A 158 -7.01 -2.38 -2.90
N SER A 159 -6.29 -2.77 -1.84
CA SER A 159 -4.84 -3.00 -1.93
C SER A 159 -4.52 -4.23 -2.76
N ILE A 160 -3.29 -4.30 -3.26
CA ILE A 160 -2.81 -5.49 -3.97
C ILE A 160 -2.83 -6.72 -3.06
N ARG A 161 -2.65 -6.57 -1.74
CA ARG A 161 -2.81 -7.66 -0.77
C ARG A 161 -4.20 -8.29 -0.87
N VAL A 162 -5.25 -7.48 -0.77
CA VAL A 162 -6.63 -7.96 -0.84
C VAL A 162 -6.89 -8.56 -2.22
N LEU A 163 -6.36 -7.94 -3.28
CA LEU A 163 -6.46 -8.49 -4.62
C LEU A 163 -5.84 -9.89 -4.71
N GLN A 164 -4.63 -10.05 -4.18
CA GLN A 164 -3.91 -11.31 -4.17
C GLN A 164 -4.70 -12.42 -3.48
N GLU A 165 -5.35 -12.13 -2.34
CA GLU A 165 -6.17 -13.09 -1.58
C GLU A 165 -7.39 -13.61 -2.37
N THR A 166 -7.83 -12.90 -3.42
CA THR A 166 -8.92 -13.38 -4.29
C THR A 166 -8.47 -14.39 -5.34
N PHE A 167 -7.17 -14.50 -5.61
CA PHE A 167 -6.62 -15.45 -6.57
C PHE A 167 -6.28 -16.79 -5.90
N PRO A 168 -6.42 -17.93 -6.62
CA PRO A 168 -6.00 -19.23 -6.13
C PRO A 168 -4.54 -19.21 -5.65
N ASN A 169 -4.30 -19.79 -4.47
CA ASN A 169 -2.98 -19.84 -3.82
C ASN A 169 -2.32 -18.46 -3.62
N ALA A 170 -3.08 -17.37 -3.65
CA ALA A 170 -2.54 -16.02 -3.59
C ALA A 170 -1.58 -15.68 -4.74
N MET A 171 -1.69 -16.35 -5.90
CA MET A 171 -0.81 -16.11 -7.04
C MET A 171 -1.46 -15.18 -8.07
N LEU A 172 -0.85 -14.03 -8.33
CA LEU A 172 -1.31 -13.12 -9.37
C LEU A 172 -0.77 -13.52 -10.76
N PRO A 173 -1.54 -13.27 -11.83
CA PRO A 173 -1.05 -13.45 -13.19
C PRO A 173 0.24 -12.64 -13.43
N LYS A 174 1.28 -13.27 -14.00
CA LYS A 174 2.58 -12.62 -14.23
C LYS A 174 2.49 -11.29 -15.01
N LEU A 175 1.56 -11.18 -15.98
CA LEU A 175 1.34 -9.93 -16.71
C LEU A 175 0.77 -8.82 -15.83
N LEU A 176 -0.10 -9.15 -14.88
CA LEU A 176 -0.62 -8.20 -13.91
C LEU A 176 0.51 -7.75 -12.97
N VAL A 177 1.33 -8.68 -12.47
CA VAL A 177 2.49 -8.33 -11.63
C VAL A 177 3.48 -7.46 -12.38
N LYS A 178 3.82 -7.83 -13.61
CA LYS A 178 4.68 -7.03 -14.48
C LYS A 178 4.11 -5.62 -14.70
N SER A 179 2.81 -5.51 -14.99
CA SER A 179 2.10 -4.23 -15.13
C SER A 179 2.18 -3.38 -13.86
N ILE A 180 2.02 -3.99 -12.69
CA ILE A 180 2.12 -3.34 -11.38
C ILE A 180 3.54 -2.82 -11.16
N VAL A 181 4.52 -3.72 -11.22
CA VAL A 181 5.93 -3.45 -10.92
C VAL A 181 6.50 -2.39 -11.86
N HIS A 182 6.15 -2.42 -13.15
CA HIS A 182 6.55 -1.40 -14.11
C HIS A 182 6.16 0.02 -13.67
N ARG A 183 4.94 0.19 -13.13
CA ARG A 183 4.41 1.49 -12.71
C ARG A 183 5.01 1.95 -11.39
N LEU A 184 5.28 1.01 -10.48
CA LEU A 184 6.00 1.31 -9.24
C LEU A 184 7.42 1.82 -9.50
N TRP A 185 8.10 1.33 -10.55
CA TRP A 185 9.40 1.89 -10.93
C TRP A 185 9.33 3.37 -11.28
N PHE A 186 8.27 3.82 -11.95
CA PHE A 186 8.09 5.25 -12.20
C PHE A 186 7.83 6.04 -10.92
N SER A 187 7.03 5.52 -9.99
CA SER A 187 6.79 6.17 -8.68
C SER A 187 8.09 6.33 -7.89
N ILE A 188 8.85 5.25 -7.71
CA ILE A 188 10.08 5.33 -6.92
C ILE A 188 11.17 6.12 -7.63
N ASN A 189 11.24 6.09 -8.97
CA ASN A 189 12.15 6.94 -9.72
C ASN A 189 11.88 8.43 -9.45
N TRP A 190 10.60 8.81 -9.38
CA TRP A 190 10.20 10.17 -9.03
C TRP A 190 10.58 10.52 -7.58
N PHE A 191 10.31 9.62 -6.63
CA PHE A 191 10.70 9.79 -5.23
C PHE A 191 12.19 10.01 -5.06
N HIS A 192 13.00 9.17 -5.68
CA HIS A 192 14.45 9.16 -5.54
C HIS A 192 15.07 10.34 -6.28
N SER A 193 14.76 10.50 -7.57
CA SER A 193 15.46 11.44 -8.45
C SER A 193 14.93 12.89 -8.37
N THR A 194 13.68 13.08 -7.94
CA THR A 194 13.03 14.41 -7.95
C THR A 194 12.72 14.88 -6.53
N CYS A 195 12.10 14.02 -5.72
CA CYS A 195 11.63 14.42 -4.41
C CYS A 195 12.68 14.26 -3.30
N GLY A 196 13.76 13.49 -3.53
CA GLY A 196 14.81 13.23 -2.54
C GLY A 196 14.30 12.47 -1.31
N VAL A 197 13.34 11.56 -1.49
CA VAL A 197 12.71 10.78 -0.41
C VAL A 197 12.79 9.28 -0.69
N ILE A 198 12.75 8.48 0.37
CA ILE A 198 12.79 7.02 0.35
C ILE A 198 11.48 6.52 0.98
N HIS A 199 10.78 5.58 0.36
CA HIS A 199 9.49 5.10 0.83
C HIS A 199 9.61 4.24 2.09
N THR A 200 10.56 3.29 2.11
CA THR A 200 10.93 2.37 3.20
C THR A 200 9.90 1.32 3.61
N ASP A 201 8.64 1.46 3.20
CA ASP A 201 7.55 0.54 3.56
C ASP A 201 6.74 0.08 2.32
N ILE A 202 7.44 -0.33 1.25
CA ILE A 202 6.76 -0.83 0.03
C ILE A 202 6.36 -2.29 0.25
N SER A 203 5.07 -2.57 0.16
CA SER A 203 4.49 -3.90 0.28
C SER A 203 3.15 -3.98 -0.45
N PRO A 204 2.56 -5.17 -0.67
CA PRO A 204 1.25 -5.31 -1.30
C PRO A 204 0.12 -4.57 -0.58
N GLN A 205 0.27 -4.28 0.72
CA GLN A 205 -0.72 -3.54 1.50
C GLN A 205 -0.70 -2.04 1.17
N ASN A 206 0.48 -1.50 0.82
CA ASN A 206 0.72 -0.08 0.57
C ASN A 206 0.65 0.30 -0.91
N VAL A 207 0.10 -0.59 -1.75
CA VAL A 207 -0.21 -0.30 -3.16
C VAL A 207 -1.70 -0.54 -3.38
N LEU A 208 -2.43 0.49 -3.78
CA LEU A 208 -3.87 0.46 -4.04
C LEU A 208 -4.17 0.44 -5.52
N MET A 209 -5.24 -0.23 -5.94
CA MET A 209 -5.71 -0.20 -7.32
C MET A 209 -6.58 1.03 -7.56
N GLN A 210 -6.33 1.77 -8.64
CA GLN A 210 -7.19 2.87 -9.04
C GLN A 210 -8.57 2.35 -9.47
N LEU A 211 -9.63 3.08 -9.09
CA LEU A 211 -10.98 2.83 -9.58
C LEU A 211 -11.13 3.34 -11.03
N GLU A 212 -11.78 2.57 -11.89
CA GLU A 212 -12.09 2.99 -13.26
C GLU A 212 -13.08 4.16 -13.28
N ASP A 213 -14.12 4.05 -12.46
CA ASP A 213 -15.17 5.05 -12.29
C ASP A 213 -15.73 5.07 -10.85
N ASP A 214 -16.70 5.95 -10.63
CA ASP A 214 -17.34 6.14 -9.33
C ASP A 214 -18.46 5.11 -9.04
N SER A 215 -18.69 4.11 -9.91
CA SER A 215 -19.80 3.15 -9.75
C SER A 215 -19.70 2.35 -8.47
N SER A 216 -18.50 1.84 -8.15
CA SER A 216 -18.25 1.09 -6.92
C SER A 216 -18.45 1.95 -5.66
N LEU A 217 -18.11 3.24 -5.73
CA LEU A 217 -18.31 4.20 -4.63
C LEU A 217 -19.78 4.55 -4.45
N LYS A 218 -20.50 4.70 -5.56
CA LYS A 218 -21.94 4.92 -5.57
C LYS A 218 -22.70 3.72 -5.01
N ASP A 219 -22.30 2.51 -5.37
CA ASP A 219 -22.89 1.28 -4.83
C ASP A 219 -22.71 1.22 -3.30
N ILE A 220 -21.56 1.65 -2.77
CA ILE A 220 -21.34 1.77 -1.31
C ILE A 220 -22.30 2.78 -0.69
N GLU A 221 -22.47 3.97 -1.30
CA GLU A 221 -23.41 4.98 -0.79
C GLU A 221 -24.86 4.49 -0.83
N ASP A 222 -25.29 3.88 -1.93
CA ASP A 222 -26.65 3.37 -2.11
C ASP A 222 -26.93 2.22 -1.11
N GLN A 223 -25.96 1.32 -0.88
CA GLN A 223 -26.07 0.27 0.13
C GLN A 223 -26.12 0.83 1.56
N GLU A 224 -25.29 1.82 1.88
CA GLU A 224 -25.31 2.46 3.20
C GLU A 224 -26.62 3.22 3.46
N ALA A 225 -27.27 3.74 2.42
CA ALA A 225 -28.60 4.34 2.51
C ALA A 225 -29.72 3.30 2.73
N LEU A 226 -29.59 2.11 2.13
CA LEU A 226 -30.57 1.03 2.23
C LEU A 226 -30.45 0.22 3.53
N ASP A 227 -29.21 -0.08 3.94
CA ASP A 227 -28.87 -0.87 5.12
C ASP A 227 -27.77 -0.15 5.92
N PRO A 228 -28.12 0.83 6.78
CA PRO A 228 -27.15 1.65 7.49
C PRO A 228 -26.26 0.84 8.43
N SER A 229 -24.96 1.15 8.42
CA SER A 229 -23.98 0.47 9.27
C SER A 229 -24.26 0.73 10.75
N ILE A 230 -24.43 -0.35 11.52
CA ILE A 230 -24.62 -0.28 12.97
C ILE A 230 -23.24 -0.27 13.66
N PRO A 231 -22.90 0.77 14.42
CA PRO A 231 -21.62 0.82 15.12
C PRO A 231 -21.61 -0.11 16.34
N VAL A 232 -20.45 -0.70 16.61
CA VAL A 232 -20.10 -1.28 17.92
C VAL A 232 -19.58 -0.14 18.79
N ILE A 233 -20.21 0.10 19.93
CA ILE A 233 -19.80 1.15 20.86
C ILE A 233 -18.81 0.55 21.86
N THR A 234 -17.71 1.24 22.11
CA THR A 234 -16.73 0.83 23.13
C THR A 234 -17.32 0.85 24.55
N THR A 235 -16.68 0.14 25.48
CA THR A 235 -17.14 -0.01 26.88
C THR A 235 -17.39 1.32 27.59
N ASP A 236 -16.67 2.38 27.24
CA ASP A 236 -16.82 3.72 27.83
C ASP A 236 -17.90 4.56 27.12
N GLY A 237 -18.52 4.06 26.04
CA GLY A 237 -19.59 4.76 25.31
C GLY A 237 -19.11 5.87 24.36
N VAL A 238 -17.80 6.08 24.23
CA VAL A 238 -17.22 7.30 23.67
C VAL A 238 -16.96 7.21 22.16
N ALA A 239 -16.61 6.02 21.64
CA ALA A 239 -16.17 5.87 20.26
C ALA A 239 -16.98 4.79 19.51
N PRO A 240 -17.78 5.16 18.49
CA PRO A 240 -18.42 4.19 17.61
C PRO A 240 -17.37 3.61 16.64
N VAL A 241 -17.32 2.28 16.56
CA VAL A 241 -16.53 1.55 15.57
C VAL A 241 -17.47 0.91 14.57
N TYR A 242 -17.24 1.17 13.28
CA TYR A 242 -18.04 0.63 12.18
C TYR A 242 -17.25 -0.45 11.47
N ARG A 243 -17.94 -1.41 10.84
CA ARG A 243 -17.31 -2.31 9.88
C ARG A 243 -17.06 -1.57 8.56
N SER A 244 -15.94 -1.89 7.93
CA SER A 244 -15.51 -1.35 6.66
C SER A 244 -16.33 -1.97 5.51
N ARG A 245 -16.69 -1.15 4.54
CA ARG A 245 -17.31 -1.59 3.28
C ARG A 245 -16.25 -1.61 2.19
N SER A 246 -16.08 -2.76 1.56
CA SER A 246 -15.13 -2.94 0.47
C SER A 246 -15.67 -2.38 -0.83
N THR A 247 -14.79 -1.77 -1.62
CA THR A 247 -15.06 -1.46 -3.03
C THR A 247 -15.10 -2.74 -3.85
N LYS A 248 -15.67 -2.66 -5.07
CA LYS A 248 -15.50 -3.71 -6.07
C LYS A 248 -14.01 -3.98 -6.33
N LEU A 249 -13.72 -5.22 -6.69
CA LEU A 249 -12.39 -5.67 -7.04
C LEU A 249 -12.06 -5.16 -8.45
N GLU A 250 -11.00 -4.36 -8.58
CA GLU A 250 -10.57 -3.80 -9.86
C GLU A 250 -9.27 -4.45 -10.32
N LEU A 251 -9.33 -5.17 -11.46
CA LEU A 251 -8.19 -5.86 -12.05
C LEU A 251 -7.45 -5.01 -13.09
N SER A 252 -8.16 -4.06 -13.71
CA SER A 252 -7.70 -3.17 -14.76
C SER A 252 -7.17 -1.83 -14.24
N GLY A 253 -7.37 -1.55 -12.94
CA GLY A 253 -6.91 -0.32 -12.29
C GLY A 253 -5.38 -0.14 -12.35
N LEU A 254 -4.93 1.12 -12.37
CA LEU A 254 -3.51 1.44 -12.23
C LEU A 254 -3.10 1.31 -10.75
N PRO A 255 -1.94 0.70 -10.42
CA PRO A 255 -1.40 0.73 -9.07
C PRO A 255 -1.06 2.16 -8.64
N VAL A 256 -1.36 2.47 -7.39
CA VAL A 256 -1.08 3.74 -6.74
C VAL A 256 -0.36 3.47 -5.43
N LEU A 257 0.88 3.93 -5.31
CA LEU A 257 1.67 3.82 -4.08
C LEU A 257 1.11 4.79 -3.02
N THR A 258 0.99 4.32 -1.79
CA THR A 258 0.36 5.03 -0.66
C THR A 258 1.09 4.75 0.66
N ASP A 259 0.67 5.44 1.70
CA ASP A 259 1.17 5.33 3.08
C ASP A 259 2.62 5.82 3.24
N PHE A 260 2.72 7.13 3.42
CA PHE A 260 4.01 7.81 3.51
C PHE A 260 4.44 8.06 4.96
N GLY A 261 3.80 7.41 5.93
CA GLY A 261 4.08 7.62 7.35
C GLY A 261 5.47 7.17 7.78
N GLN A 262 6.07 6.23 7.04
CA GLN A 262 7.41 5.70 7.33
C GLN A 262 8.52 6.30 6.45
N MET A 263 8.21 7.14 5.46
CA MET A 263 9.21 7.65 4.53
C MET A 263 10.34 8.42 5.25
N ARG A 264 11.50 8.46 4.60
CA ARG A 264 12.67 9.23 5.03
C ARG A 264 13.12 10.20 3.96
N LEU A 265 13.75 11.29 4.41
CA LEU A 265 14.61 12.08 3.56
C LEU A 265 15.91 11.32 3.32
N ALA A 266 16.41 11.35 2.09
CA ALA A 266 17.73 10.81 1.79
C ALA A 266 18.84 11.76 2.27
N GLU A 267 18.61 13.07 2.19
CA GLU A 267 19.57 14.09 2.60
C GLU A 267 19.38 14.53 4.05
N GLY A 268 20.48 14.92 4.70
CA GLY A 268 20.49 15.61 6.00
C GLY A 268 21.00 14.77 7.17
N HIS A 269 20.85 13.43 7.10
CA HIS A 269 21.38 12.51 8.10
C HIS A 269 21.63 11.13 7.50
N ILE A 270 22.63 10.42 8.03
CA ILE A 270 22.90 9.03 7.65
C ILE A 270 21.80 8.16 8.27
N ASN A 271 21.05 7.46 7.43
CA ASN A 271 20.07 6.47 7.89
C ASN A 271 20.80 5.15 8.18
N GLN A 272 20.76 4.69 9.43
CA GLN A 272 21.41 3.44 9.89
C GLN A 272 20.54 2.72 10.95
N ASP A 273 19.34 3.23 11.21
CA ASP A 273 18.37 2.65 12.12
C ASP A 273 17.75 1.37 11.56
N TRP A 274 17.27 0.51 12.47
CA TRP A 274 16.51 -0.69 12.12
C TRP A 274 15.13 -0.28 11.61
N TRP A 275 15.04 -0.08 10.30
CA TRP A 275 13.86 0.44 9.61
C TRP A 275 13.37 -0.56 8.56
N MET A 276 12.20 -0.33 7.97
CA MET A 276 11.48 -1.26 7.07
C MET A 276 10.76 -2.44 7.76
N PRO A 277 9.70 -2.98 7.13
CA PRO A 277 9.00 -4.18 7.62
C PRO A 277 9.84 -5.44 7.55
N ASP A 278 9.55 -6.37 8.45
CA ASP A 278 10.31 -7.62 8.62
C ASP A 278 10.50 -8.45 7.35
N LEU A 279 9.45 -8.56 6.52
CA LEU A 279 9.47 -9.40 5.31
C LEU A 279 10.12 -8.72 4.10
N TYR A 280 10.29 -7.39 4.12
CA TYR A 280 10.78 -6.62 2.96
C TYR A 280 12.09 -5.88 3.26
N ARG A 281 12.69 -6.10 4.43
CA ARG A 281 13.87 -5.37 4.90
C ARG A 281 15.09 -5.64 4.02
N ALA A 282 15.80 -4.61 3.59
CA ALA A 282 16.98 -4.73 2.75
C ALA A 282 18.21 -5.25 3.55
N PRO A 283 19.17 -5.93 2.89
CA PRO A 283 20.31 -6.54 3.57
C PRO A 283 21.23 -5.53 4.27
N GLU A 284 21.40 -4.33 3.72
CA GLU A 284 22.16 -3.26 4.36
C GLU A 284 21.56 -2.86 5.71
N VAL A 285 20.23 -2.91 5.85
CA VAL A 285 19.56 -2.66 7.14
C VAL A 285 19.77 -3.84 8.09
N LEU A 286 19.69 -5.08 7.59
CA LEU A 286 19.96 -6.29 8.38
C LEU A 286 21.38 -6.30 8.95
N LEU A 287 22.33 -5.81 8.16
CA LEU A 287 23.74 -5.73 8.52
C LEU A 287 24.07 -4.47 9.33
N GLY A 288 23.08 -3.62 9.69
CA GLY A 288 23.32 -2.40 10.44
C GLY A 288 24.23 -1.41 9.72
N LEU A 289 24.22 -1.42 8.39
CA LEU A 289 24.97 -0.52 7.53
C LEU A 289 24.11 0.70 7.15
N PRO A 290 24.74 1.80 6.72
CA PRO A 290 24.01 2.92 6.14
C PRO A 290 23.14 2.49 4.96
N TRP A 291 21.97 3.10 4.84
CA TRP A 291 21.01 2.78 3.79
C TRP A 291 20.37 4.04 3.19
N GLU A 292 20.00 3.95 1.91
CA GLU A 292 19.42 5.04 1.12
C GLU A 292 18.34 4.52 0.15
N TYR A 293 18.20 5.12 -1.04
CA TYR A 293 17.22 4.76 -2.07
C TYR A 293 17.12 3.26 -2.44
N PRO A 294 18.23 2.48 -2.50
CA PRO A 294 18.18 1.08 -2.94
C PRO A 294 17.29 0.16 -2.09
N VAL A 295 16.90 0.55 -0.88
CA VAL A 295 16.01 -0.23 -0.01
C VAL A 295 14.59 -0.38 -0.59
N ASP A 296 14.11 0.63 -1.34
CA ASP A 296 12.80 0.58 -1.99
C ASP A 296 12.83 -0.40 -3.17
N VAL A 297 13.94 -0.42 -3.90
CA VAL A 297 14.15 -1.35 -5.03
C VAL A 297 14.14 -2.79 -4.53
N TRP A 298 14.82 -3.05 -3.41
CA TRP A 298 14.79 -4.35 -2.74
C TRP A 298 13.37 -4.77 -2.37
N SER A 299 12.61 -3.90 -1.69
CA SER A 299 11.22 -4.15 -1.29
C SER A 299 10.34 -4.54 -2.49
N ILE A 300 10.47 -3.83 -3.63
CA ILE A 300 9.73 -4.16 -4.86
C ILE A 300 10.17 -5.51 -5.42
N GLY A 301 11.44 -5.88 -5.36
CA GLY A 301 11.93 -7.20 -5.78
C GLY A 301 11.30 -8.34 -4.98
N VAL A 302 11.32 -8.23 -3.65
CA VAL A 302 10.68 -9.21 -2.76
C VAL A 302 9.18 -9.28 -3.02
N MET A 303 8.52 -8.13 -3.14
CA MET A 303 7.09 -8.07 -3.48
C MET A 303 6.80 -8.71 -4.85
N THR A 304 7.64 -8.52 -5.87
CA THR A 304 7.44 -9.09 -7.21
C THR A 304 7.38 -10.62 -7.13
N LEU A 305 8.31 -11.24 -6.41
CA LEU A 305 8.34 -12.69 -6.19
C LEU A 305 7.14 -13.17 -5.39
N GLU A 306 6.75 -12.42 -4.36
CA GLU A 306 5.59 -12.75 -3.55
C GLU A 306 4.28 -12.73 -4.34
N LEU A 307 4.08 -11.71 -5.18
CA LEU A 307 2.87 -11.58 -5.98
C LEU A 307 2.75 -12.72 -7.01
N ILE A 308 3.87 -13.17 -7.55
CA ILE A 308 3.92 -14.22 -8.58
C ILE A 308 3.78 -15.63 -7.95
N GLU A 309 4.44 -15.90 -6.82
CA GLU A 309 4.49 -17.23 -6.20
C GLU A 309 3.50 -17.42 -5.04
N GLY A 310 2.78 -16.36 -4.63
CA GLY A 310 1.79 -16.41 -3.56
C GLY A 310 2.33 -16.59 -2.15
N LYS A 311 3.66 -16.53 -2.00
CA LYS A 311 4.37 -16.63 -0.72
C LYS A 311 5.59 -15.71 -0.73
N ASN A 312 5.93 -15.15 0.43
CA ASN A 312 7.10 -14.29 0.54
C ASN A 312 8.40 -15.10 0.33
N LEU A 313 9.43 -14.45 -0.21
CA LEU A 313 10.76 -15.05 -0.43
C LEU A 313 11.43 -15.43 0.90
N PHE A 314 11.24 -14.59 1.92
CA PHE A 314 11.84 -14.74 3.23
C PHE A 314 10.75 -14.96 4.29
N SER A 315 11.03 -15.82 5.25
CA SER A 315 10.18 -16.03 6.42
C SER A 315 11.04 -16.07 7.68
N PRO A 316 11.54 -14.91 8.13
CA PRO A 316 12.43 -14.78 9.27
C PRO A 316 11.67 -14.66 10.60
N ILE A 317 10.50 -15.30 10.72
CA ILE A 317 9.65 -15.23 11.91
C ILE A 317 9.68 -16.58 12.59
N ASP A 318 10.01 -16.60 13.88
CA ASP A 318 9.86 -17.78 14.73
C ASP A 318 8.36 -18.10 14.90
N PRO A 319 7.88 -19.24 14.41
CA PRO A 319 6.46 -19.61 14.51
C PRO A 319 5.98 -19.78 15.96
N ALA A 320 6.89 -20.09 16.91
CA ALA A 320 6.51 -20.32 18.30
C ALA A 320 6.19 -19.00 19.04
N ASN A 321 6.97 -17.95 18.77
CA ASN A 321 6.87 -16.68 19.48
C ASN A 321 6.36 -15.52 18.61
N ASN A 322 6.17 -15.74 17.30
CA ASN A 322 5.83 -14.73 16.31
C ASN A 322 6.80 -13.52 16.35
N GLN A 323 8.09 -13.82 16.46
CA GLN A 323 9.16 -12.83 16.59
C GLN A 323 10.14 -12.91 15.42
N TYR A 324 10.64 -11.75 15.02
CA TYR A 324 11.69 -11.67 14.03
C TYR A 324 13.01 -12.25 14.55
N VAL A 325 13.65 -13.11 13.75
CA VAL A 325 14.93 -13.75 14.06
C VAL A 325 15.96 -13.37 13.00
N LEU A 326 16.84 -12.42 13.34
CA LEU A 326 17.88 -11.92 12.45
C LEU A 326 18.80 -13.01 11.85
N PRO A 327 19.37 -13.96 12.62
CA PRO A 327 20.23 -14.97 12.02
C PRO A 327 19.48 -15.90 11.06
N LEU A 328 18.19 -16.18 11.31
CA LEU A 328 17.35 -16.91 10.37
C LEU A 328 17.16 -16.13 9.06
N ALA A 329 16.96 -14.81 9.14
CA ALA A 329 16.91 -13.94 7.96
C ALA A 329 18.22 -13.99 7.17
N LEU A 330 19.36 -13.79 7.83
CA LEU A 330 20.68 -13.81 7.16
C LEU A 330 20.95 -15.15 6.50
N ALA A 331 20.67 -16.28 7.16
CA ALA A 331 20.81 -17.61 6.57
C ALA A 331 19.95 -17.77 5.31
N GLN A 332 18.67 -17.33 5.33
CA GLN A 332 17.80 -17.36 4.16
C GLN A 332 18.32 -16.49 3.01
N TYR A 333 18.86 -15.30 3.31
CA TYR A 333 19.43 -14.40 2.31
C TYR A 333 20.65 -15.04 1.64
N ILE A 334 21.54 -15.63 2.44
CA ILE A 334 22.72 -16.35 1.94
C ILE A 334 22.30 -17.56 1.09
N GLY A 335 21.24 -18.27 1.46
CA GLY A 335 20.72 -19.40 0.69
C GLY A 335 20.32 -19.00 -0.74
N PHE A 336 19.69 -17.84 -0.92
CA PHE A 336 19.28 -17.38 -2.25
C PHE A 336 20.37 -16.63 -3.02
N LEU A 337 21.19 -15.84 -2.33
CA LEU A 337 22.12 -14.88 -2.94
C LEU A 337 23.57 -15.34 -2.95
N GLY A 338 23.89 -16.40 -2.20
CA GLY A 338 25.27 -16.69 -1.80
C GLY A 338 25.76 -15.75 -0.69
N PRO A 339 27.01 -15.93 -0.22
CA PRO A 339 27.56 -15.13 0.86
C PRO A 339 27.62 -13.63 0.48
N PRO A 340 27.43 -12.71 1.45
CA PRO A 340 27.56 -11.30 1.17
C PRO A 340 29.02 -10.94 0.84
N PRO A 341 29.28 -9.87 0.08
CA PRO A 341 30.64 -9.42 -0.19
C PRO A 341 31.44 -9.21 1.11
N LEU A 342 32.67 -9.72 1.17
CA LEU A 342 33.51 -9.66 2.38
C LEU A 342 33.71 -8.23 2.90
N GLU A 343 33.87 -7.27 1.99
CA GLU A 343 34.02 -5.85 2.34
C GLU A 343 32.75 -5.23 2.92
N MET A 344 31.57 -5.76 2.57
CA MET A 344 30.29 -5.33 3.13
C MET A 344 30.15 -5.84 4.57
N ILE A 345 30.40 -7.14 4.80
CA ILE A 345 30.27 -7.73 6.13
C ILE A 345 31.30 -7.19 7.11
N ARG A 346 32.55 -6.90 6.69
CA ARG A 346 33.57 -6.30 7.57
C ARG A 346 33.20 -4.92 8.12
N LYS A 347 32.38 -4.17 7.40
CA LYS A 347 31.85 -2.86 7.84
C LYS A 347 30.68 -3.02 8.82
N SER A 348 30.05 -4.20 8.86
CA SER A 348 28.90 -4.46 9.71
C SER A 348 29.31 -4.57 11.18
N PRO A 349 28.61 -3.90 12.11
CA PRO A 349 28.80 -4.15 13.54
C PRO A 349 28.44 -5.58 13.97
N LEU A 350 27.78 -6.36 13.09
CA LEU A 350 27.34 -7.73 13.35
C LEU A 350 28.32 -8.79 12.83
N PHE A 351 29.42 -8.38 12.17
CA PHE A 351 30.39 -9.28 11.53
C PHE A 351 30.81 -10.43 12.45
N SER A 352 31.39 -10.10 13.61
CA SER A 352 31.94 -11.08 14.53
C SER A 352 30.89 -11.94 15.25
N ALA A 353 29.60 -11.60 15.13
CA ALA A 353 28.53 -12.38 15.75
C ALA A 353 28.08 -13.55 14.86
N TYR A 354 28.22 -13.41 13.54
CA TYR A 354 27.63 -14.35 12.57
C TYR A 354 28.62 -14.91 11.54
N PHE A 355 29.77 -14.25 11.35
CA PHE A 355 30.77 -14.60 10.36
C PHE A 355 32.15 -14.79 11.01
N ASP A 356 32.97 -15.67 10.44
CA ASP A 356 34.38 -15.79 10.82
C ASP A 356 35.28 -14.76 10.11
N GLU A 357 36.60 -14.83 10.34
CA GLU A 357 37.57 -13.89 9.76
C GLU A 357 37.66 -13.94 8.22
N PHE A 358 37.22 -15.04 7.61
CA PHE A 358 37.18 -15.25 6.16
C PHE A 358 35.84 -14.85 5.54
N GLY A 359 34.83 -14.59 6.38
CA GLY A 359 33.48 -14.21 5.96
C GLY A 359 32.53 -15.39 5.81
N ASP A 360 32.91 -16.56 6.33
CA ASP A 360 32.07 -17.75 6.30
C ASP A 360 31.04 -17.71 7.43
N TRP A 361 29.83 -18.20 7.14
CA TRP A 361 28.72 -18.25 8.09
C TRP A 361 29.00 -19.28 9.20
N VAL A 362 29.01 -18.82 10.45
CA VAL A 362 29.31 -19.66 11.63
C VAL A 362 28.20 -19.65 12.68
N SER A 363 27.02 -19.11 12.35
CA SER A 363 25.87 -19.03 13.25
C SER A 363 24.85 -20.13 12.99
N GLU A 364 23.94 -20.32 13.95
CA GLU A 364 22.68 -21.03 13.75
C GLU A 364 21.60 -20.03 13.30
N PRO A 365 20.64 -20.41 12.43
CA PRO A 365 20.47 -21.72 11.79
C PRO A 365 21.41 -21.96 10.59
N PRO A 366 21.54 -23.20 10.09
CA PRO A 366 22.30 -23.48 8.87
C PRO A 366 21.69 -22.78 7.65
N ILE A 367 22.53 -22.49 6.66
CA ILE A 367 22.09 -21.94 5.37
C ILE A 367 21.17 -22.96 4.68
N PRO A 368 19.93 -22.58 4.33
CA PRO A 368 19.01 -23.48 3.65
C PRO A 368 19.45 -23.71 2.20
N GLU A 369 19.26 -24.92 1.69
CA GLU A 369 19.47 -25.25 0.27
C GLU A 369 18.33 -24.68 -0.58
N THR A 370 18.45 -23.42 -0.99
CA THR A 370 17.45 -22.72 -1.81
C THR A 370 18.07 -22.12 -3.06
N SER A 371 17.21 -21.80 -4.05
CA SER A 371 17.61 -21.09 -5.26
C SER A 371 16.40 -20.36 -5.85
N PHE A 372 16.64 -19.29 -6.59
CA PHE A 372 15.57 -18.61 -7.32
C PHE A 372 14.93 -19.53 -8.37
N GLU A 373 15.71 -20.40 -9.00
CA GLU A 373 15.25 -21.37 -9.98
C GLU A 373 14.16 -22.30 -9.43
N ASN A 374 14.35 -22.77 -8.19
CA ASN A 374 13.41 -23.66 -7.51
C ASN A 374 12.26 -22.90 -6.86
N PHE A 375 12.50 -21.65 -6.43
CA PHE A 375 11.46 -20.81 -5.84
C PHE A 375 10.42 -20.36 -6.90
N VAL A 376 10.88 -19.97 -8.08
CA VAL A 376 10.01 -19.47 -9.16
C VAL A 376 9.40 -20.66 -9.91
N THR A 377 8.20 -21.06 -9.53
CA THR A 377 7.47 -22.20 -10.11
C THR A 377 6.40 -21.78 -11.12
N SER A 378 5.92 -20.54 -11.01
CA SER A 378 4.85 -19.98 -11.85
C SER A 378 5.27 -19.72 -13.31
N ILE A 379 6.56 -19.49 -13.56
CA ILE A 379 7.11 -19.28 -14.89
C ILE A 379 7.81 -20.59 -15.32
N PRO A 380 7.38 -21.23 -16.42
CA PRO A 380 7.97 -22.49 -16.86
C PRO A 380 9.42 -22.30 -17.33
N PRO A 381 10.28 -23.33 -17.26
CA PRO A 381 11.64 -23.27 -17.78
C PRO A 381 11.68 -22.83 -19.25
N GLY A 382 12.57 -21.90 -19.57
CA GLY A 382 12.72 -21.33 -20.90
C GLY A 382 13.23 -19.89 -20.83
N GLU A 383 13.32 -19.26 -22.01
CA GLU A 383 13.91 -17.92 -22.17
C GLU A 383 13.26 -16.86 -21.27
N GLU A 384 11.94 -16.89 -21.09
CA GLU A 384 11.24 -15.94 -20.22
C GLU A 384 11.63 -16.11 -18.74
N LYS A 385 11.76 -17.36 -18.26
CA LYS A 385 12.23 -17.62 -16.89
C LYS A 385 13.66 -17.15 -16.73
N ASP A 386 14.52 -17.39 -17.71
CA ASP A 386 15.91 -16.94 -17.66
C ASP A 386 16.01 -15.40 -17.62
N GLN A 387 15.18 -14.71 -18.40
CA GLN A 387 15.06 -13.24 -18.37
C GLN A 387 14.56 -12.75 -17.00
N PHE A 388 13.50 -13.36 -16.46
CA PHE A 388 12.97 -13.00 -15.14
C PHE A 388 14.00 -13.22 -14.02
N LEU A 389 14.71 -14.34 -14.03
CA LEU A 389 15.73 -14.63 -13.02
C LEU A 389 16.92 -13.66 -13.13
N ARG A 390 17.32 -13.26 -14.34
CA ARG A 390 18.31 -12.17 -14.53
C ARG A 390 17.80 -10.84 -13.99
N PHE A 391 16.54 -10.50 -14.23
CA PHE A 391 15.90 -9.29 -13.71
C PHE A 391 15.88 -9.27 -12.19
N ILE A 392 15.42 -10.35 -11.55
CA ILE A 392 15.38 -10.47 -10.08
C ILE A 392 16.78 -10.37 -9.47
N ARG A 393 17.81 -10.96 -10.08
CA ARG A 393 19.19 -10.88 -9.58
C ARG A 393 19.77 -9.46 -9.60
N LYS A 394 19.36 -8.61 -10.56
CA LYS A 394 19.76 -7.19 -10.58
C LYS A 394 19.15 -6.41 -9.40
N ILE A 395 17.97 -6.83 -8.93
CA ILE A 395 17.22 -6.19 -7.84
C ILE A 395 17.67 -6.72 -6.47
N LEU A 396 17.73 -8.04 -6.31
CA LEU A 396 18.12 -8.71 -5.08
C LEU A 396 19.64 -8.90 -5.05
N THR A 397 20.35 -7.78 -4.99
CA THR A 397 21.81 -7.72 -4.86
C THR A 397 22.19 -7.24 -3.46
N TRP A 398 23.16 -7.91 -2.84
CA TRP A 398 23.68 -7.57 -1.50
C TRP A 398 24.14 -6.11 -1.42
N ASP A 399 25.07 -5.73 -2.28
CA ASP A 399 25.66 -4.40 -2.30
C ASP A 399 24.66 -3.37 -2.87
N PRO A 400 24.19 -2.39 -2.07
CA PRO A 400 23.26 -1.38 -2.54
C PRO A 400 23.85 -0.46 -3.61
N GLU A 401 25.17 -0.31 -3.70
CA GLU A 401 25.83 0.52 -4.74
C GLU A 401 25.84 -0.19 -6.11
N VAL A 402 25.79 -1.53 -6.11
CA VAL A 402 25.75 -2.35 -7.33
C VAL A 402 24.31 -2.68 -7.73
N ARG A 403 23.38 -2.65 -6.77
CA ARG A 403 21.96 -2.92 -6.99
C ARG A 403 21.39 -1.98 -8.07
N ALA A 404 20.70 -2.55 -9.05
CA ALA A 404 20.15 -1.76 -10.15
C ALA A 404 19.16 -0.70 -9.64
N ASN A 405 19.17 0.48 -10.25
CA ASN A 405 18.22 1.54 -9.91
C ASN A 405 16.93 1.44 -10.74
N SER A 406 15.91 2.21 -10.34
CA SER A 406 14.61 2.22 -11.02
C SER A 406 14.68 2.54 -12.51
N TYR A 407 15.59 3.43 -12.93
CA TYR A 407 15.72 3.82 -14.33
C TYR A 407 16.22 2.66 -15.19
N GLU A 408 17.21 1.90 -14.71
CA GLU A 408 17.69 0.70 -15.40
C GLU A 408 16.62 -0.39 -15.48
N LEU A 409 15.82 -0.54 -14.43
CA LEU A 409 14.80 -1.59 -14.32
C LEU A 409 13.56 -1.33 -15.19
N ILE A 410 13.20 -0.07 -15.46
CA ILE A 410 12.09 0.27 -16.36
C ILE A 410 12.31 -0.32 -17.76
N PHE A 411 13.55 -0.26 -18.25
CA PHE A 411 13.92 -0.70 -19.60
C PHE A 411 14.50 -2.12 -19.65
N ASP A 412 14.38 -2.88 -18.57
CA ASP A 412 14.89 -4.25 -18.54
C ASP A 412 14.22 -5.15 -19.58
N GLU A 413 14.98 -6.13 -20.09
CA GLU A 413 14.53 -7.09 -21.09
C GLU A 413 13.24 -7.82 -20.67
N TRP A 414 13.15 -8.28 -19.42
CA TRP A 414 11.94 -8.94 -18.94
C TRP A 414 10.77 -7.96 -18.84
N MET A 415 11.02 -6.71 -18.43
CA MET A 415 9.99 -5.66 -18.34
C MET A 415 9.46 -5.24 -19.72
N MET A 416 10.32 -5.23 -20.74
CA MET A 416 9.97 -4.84 -22.10
C MET A 416 9.49 -5.99 -22.99
N ARG A 417 9.59 -7.25 -22.52
CA ARG A 417 9.09 -8.42 -23.26
C ARG A 417 7.59 -8.25 -23.60
N PRO A 418 7.14 -8.45 -24.86
CA PRO A 418 5.72 -8.38 -25.17
C PRO A 418 4.96 -9.55 -24.52
N PRO A 419 3.67 -9.38 -24.17
CA PRO A 419 2.80 -10.48 -23.76
C PRO A 419 2.78 -11.61 -24.79
N SER A 420 2.85 -12.86 -24.36
CA SER A 420 2.59 -14.00 -25.25
C SER A 420 1.09 -14.19 -25.50
N GLU A 421 0.72 -14.93 -26.54
CA GLU A 421 -0.70 -15.26 -26.80
C GLU A 421 -1.33 -16.00 -25.61
N ASP A 422 -0.61 -16.94 -25.01
CA ASP A 422 -1.06 -17.71 -23.84
C ASP A 422 -1.36 -16.79 -22.66
N ASP A 423 -0.55 -15.76 -22.46
CA ASP A 423 -0.75 -14.79 -21.37
C ASP A 423 -2.01 -13.96 -21.59
N MET A 424 -2.26 -13.56 -22.83
CA MET A 424 -3.45 -12.80 -23.20
C MET A 424 -4.72 -13.64 -23.10
N VAL A 425 -4.66 -14.93 -23.45
CA VAL A 425 -5.76 -15.87 -23.26
C VAL A 425 -6.04 -16.10 -21.78
N PHE A 426 -4.99 -16.32 -20.97
CA PHE A 426 -5.11 -16.50 -19.53
C PHE A 426 -5.75 -15.28 -18.86
N LEU A 427 -5.30 -14.07 -19.20
CA LEU A 427 -5.88 -12.84 -18.66
C LEU A 427 -7.36 -12.68 -19.06
N ARG A 428 -7.74 -12.95 -20.31
CA ARG A 428 -9.15 -12.86 -20.74
C ARG A 428 -10.05 -13.82 -19.94
N ASN A 429 -9.60 -15.06 -19.78
CA ASN A 429 -10.33 -16.07 -19.02
C ASN A 429 -10.51 -15.67 -17.54
N GLN A 430 -9.51 -15.01 -16.94
CA GLN A 430 -9.58 -14.51 -15.56
C GLN A 430 -10.44 -13.25 -15.42
N MET A 431 -10.43 -12.38 -16.44
CA MET A 431 -11.18 -11.12 -16.47
C MET A 431 -12.65 -11.29 -16.95
N GLY A 432 -13.06 -12.51 -17.31
CA GLY A 432 -14.42 -12.81 -17.74
C GLY A 432 -14.78 -12.29 -19.14
N TYR A 433 -13.80 -12.10 -20.02
CA TYR A 433 -13.98 -11.66 -21.42
C TYR A 433 -13.97 -12.80 -22.43
#